data_AF-A0A524LTS5-F1
#
_entry.id   AF-A0A524LTS5-F1
#
_cell.length_a   1.000
_cell.length_b   1.000
_cell.length_c   1.000
_cell.angle_alpha   90.00
_cell.angle_beta   90.00
_cell.angle_gamma   90.00
#
_symmetry.space_group_name_H-M   'P 1'
#
loop_
_entity.id
_entity.type
_entity.pdbx_description
1 polymer ?
#
loop_
_entity_poly.entity_id
_entity_poly.type
_entity_poly.pdbx_seq_one_letter_code
_entity_poly.pdbx_strand_id
1 'polypeptide(L)'
;MSRKMPNYITHHAGTLSIFLFTFFLLPGLTQAQEKEQRHLQTLGDSLFRSMNIEELKNIQSEYKQRVDNLSSDDQKTRNRGLEVTEEFLKREGGNIKDQDKILIRLAEYYYDQAEEDYFNQNTDYDKKYNDYLEQLDLFYEKKIEQEPTPPAQPKYDYSKVIGIYDKILEEYPSSDFADDAIYTKAYLIQQMDQGVEARRIYQEVIDRYP
;
A
#
# COMPACT_ATOMS: atom_id res chain seq x y z
N MET A 1 48.27 4.26 2.95
CA MET A 1 47.73 5.62 2.69
C MET A 1 46.53 5.81 3.58
N SER A 2 46.65 6.68 4.58
CA SER A 2 45.61 6.98 5.56
C SER A 2 44.61 7.98 4.97
N ARG A 3 43.32 7.64 4.91
CA ARG A 3 42.26 8.60 4.57
C ARG A 3 41.36 8.83 5.76
N LYS A 4 41.28 10.11 6.14
CA LYS A 4 40.43 10.69 7.20
C LYS A 4 38.95 10.40 6.90
N MET A 5 38.24 9.91 7.91
CA MET A 5 36.78 9.96 7.94
C MET A 5 36.30 11.39 8.21
N PRO A 6 35.18 11.84 7.63
CA PRO A 6 34.55 13.10 8.01
C PRO A 6 33.77 12.97 9.32
N ASN A 7 34.15 13.79 10.30
CA ASN A 7 33.41 14.05 11.53
C ASN A 7 32.13 14.84 11.22
N TYR A 8 30.96 14.33 11.63
CA TYR A 8 29.76 15.15 11.78
C TYR A 8 29.03 14.79 13.07
N ILE A 9 29.38 15.48 14.15
CA ILE A 9 28.45 15.78 15.25
C ILE A 9 28.79 17.18 15.76
N THR A 10 27.86 18.13 15.68
CA THR A 10 27.51 19.04 16.77
C THR A 10 26.12 19.63 16.54
N HIS A 11 25.39 19.75 17.65
CA HIS A 11 24.00 20.12 17.80
C HIS A 11 23.65 21.55 17.35
N HIS A 12 22.46 21.71 16.77
CA HIS A 12 21.61 22.86 17.06
C HIS A 12 20.14 22.43 17.20
N ALA A 13 19.58 22.70 18.38
CA ALA A 13 18.17 22.64 18.68
C ALA A 13 17.43 23.80 17.99
N GLY A 14 16.26 23.54 17.43
CA GLY A 14 15.41 24.53 16.77
C GLY A 14 13.99 24.02 16.56
N THR A 15 13.22 24.01 17.66
CA THR A 15 11.76 24.16 17.77
C THR A 15 10.87 23.76 16.57
N LEU A 16 10.23 22.61 16.75
CA LEU A 16 8.99 22.19 16.08
C LEU A 16 7.83 23.13 16.50
N SER A 17 7.17 23.80 15.55
CA SER A 17 5.85 24.40 15.76
C SER A 17 4.83 23.66 14.91
N ILE A 18 4.24 22.61 15.50
CA ILE A 18 3.01 21.99 15.01
C ILE A 18 1.85 22.83 15.56
N PHE A 19 1.09 23.45 14.67
CA PHE A 19 -0.19 24.07 14.98
C PHE A 19 -1.16 22.97 15.45
N LEU A 20 -1.39 22.89 16.76
CA LEU A 20 -2.49 22.14 17.35
C LEU A 20 -3.78 22.91 17.06
N PHE A 21 -4.61 22.37 16.16
CA PHE A 21 -5.99 22.81 16.00
C PHE A 21 -6.75 22.38 17.26
N THR A 22 -7.22 23.37 18.02
CA THR A 22 -7.94 23.22 19.28
C THR A 22 -9.30 22.58 19.05
N PHE A 23 -9.45 21.29 19.38
CA PHE A 23 -10.75 20.66 19.55
C PHE A 23 -11.23 20.92 20.99
N PHE A 24 -12.22 21.80 21.14
CA PHE A 24 -12.89 22.04 22.42
C PHE A 24 -13.71 20.80 22.82
N LEU A 25 -13.12 19.99 23.69
CA LEU A 25 -13.71 19.25 24.82
C LEU A 25 -15.24 19.02 24.82
N LEU A 26 -15.66 17.81 24.46
CA LEU A 26 -16.62 17.05 25.27
C LEU A 26 -15.81 16.28 26.34
N PRO A 27 -15.65 16.80 27.57
CA PRO A 27 -14.71 16.26 28.57
C PRO A 27 -15.05 14.84 29.06
N GLY A 28 -16.24 14.31 28.74
CA GLY A 28 -16.64 12.95 29.09
C GLY A 28 -16.14 11.87 28.12
N LEU A 29 -15.91 12.22 26.85
CA LEU A 29 -15.47 11.25 25.82
C LEU A 29 -13.98 10.94 25.94
N THR A 30 -13.16 11.93 26.27
CA THR A 30 -11.70 11.76 26.40
C THR A 30 -11.32 10.92 27.63
N GLN A 31 -12.01 11.07 28.77
CA GLN A 31 -11.77 10.22 29.95
C GLN A 31 -12.21 8.77 29.73
N ALA A 32 -13.32 8.55 29.02
CA ALA A 32 -13.78 7.21 28.68
C ALA A 32 -12.79 6.51 27.74
N GLN A 33 -12.35 7.21 26.68
CA GLN A 33 -11.35 6.70 25.73
C GLN A 33 -9.98 6.46 26.38
N GLU A 34 -9.49 7.35 27.24
CA GLU A 34 -8.23 7.14 27.98
C GLU A 34 -8.33 5.95 28.95
N LYS A 35 -9.47 5.80 29.65
CA LYS A 35 -9.69 4.70 30.58
C LYS A 35 -9.78 3.37 29.83
N GLU A 36 -10.44 3.35 28.69
CA GLU A 36 -10.53 2.19 27.80
C GLU A 36 -9.17 1.84 27.18
N GLN A 37 -8.38 2.81 26.71
CA GLN A 37 -7.02 2.57 26.23
C GLN A 37 -6.08 2.06 27.32
N ARG A 38 -6.12 2.64 28.53
CA ARG A 38 -5.34 2.14 29.68
C ARG A 38 -5.80 0.74 30.08
N HIS A 39 -7.10 0.48 30.07
CA HIS A 39 -7.65 -0.84 30.37
C HIS A 39 -7.20 -1.88 29.33
N LEU A 40 -7.25 -1.55 28.04
CA LEU A 40 -6.76 -2.39 26.94
C LEU A 40 -5.25 -2.64 27.02
N GLN A 41 -4.44 -1.63 27.35
CA GLN A 41 -3.00 -1.79 27.61
C GLN A 41 -2.74 -2.70 28.81
N THR A 42 -3.46 -2.51 29.93
CA THR A 42 -3.30 -3.39 31.11
C THR A 42 -3.78 -4.81 30.85
N LEU A 43 -4.81 -5.01 30.01
CA LEU A 43 -5.28 -6.34 29.61
C LEU A 43 -4.24 -7.05 28.75
N GLY A 44 -3.70 -6.35 27.75
CA GLY A 44 -2.63 -6.87 26.89
C GLY A 44 -1.41 -7.27 27.72
N ASP A 45 -0.91 -6.35 28.56
CA ASP A 45 0.23 -6.62 29.43
C ASP A 45 -0.02 -7.77 30.42
N SER A 46 -1.24 -7.94 30.91
CA SER A 46 -1.58 -9.04 31.83
C SER A 46 -1.65 -10.39 31.13
N LEU A 47 -2.21 -10.45 29.91
CA LEU A 47 -2.28 -11.69 29.12
C LEU A 47 -0.87 -12.17 28.74
N PHE A 48 -0.04 -11.28 28.19
CA PHE A 48 1.30 -11.65 27.74
C PHE A 48 2.28 -11.95 28.88
N ARG A 49 2.12 -11.35 30.08
CA ARG A 49 2.94 -11.68 31.26
C ARG A 49 2.65 -13.07 31.83
N SER A 50 1.45 -13.60 31.63
CA SER A 50 1.06 -14.92 32.14
C SER A 50 1.46 -16.08 31.22
N MET A 51 1.81 -15.78 29.97
CA MET A 51 2.17 -16.77 28.96
C MET A 51 3.68 -17.02 28.93
N ASN A 52 4.07 -18.28 28.81
CA ASN A 52 5.46 -18.64 28.56
C ASN A 52 5.80 -18.55 27.06
N ILE A 53 7.09 -18.59 26.72
CA ILE A 53 7.59 -18.44 25.35
C ILE A 53 6.98 -19.47 24.39
N GLU A 54 6.71 -20.68 24.86
CA GLU A 54 6.13 -21.74 24.02
C GLU A 54 4.65 -21.46 23.70
N GLU A 55 3.89 -20.99 24.69
CA GLU A 55 2.50 -20.56 24.48
C GLU A 55 2.42 -19.38 23.50
N LEU A 56 3.32 -18.40 23.61
CA LEU A 56 3.41 -17.28 22.66
C LEU A 56 3.75 -17.74 21.24
N LYS A 57 4.67 -18.70 21.09
CA LYS A 57 5.00 -19.29 19.78
C LYS A 57 3.82 -20.06 19.18
N ASN A 58 3.10 -20.82 19.99
CA ASN A 58 1.91 -21.55 19.55
C ASN A 58 0.84 -20.58 19.06
N ILE A 59 0.57 -19.52 19.83
CA ILE A 59 -0.35 -18.44 19.44
C ILE A 59 0.11 -17.80 18.12
N GLN A 60 1.37 -17.40 18.02
CA GLN A 60 1.92 -16.81 16.79
C GLN A 60 1.73 -17.74 15.59
N SER A 61 2.01 -19.03 15.75
CA SER A 61 1.84 -20.04 14.71
C SER A 61 0.38 -20.18 14.27
N GLU A 62 -0.56 -20.26 15.22
CA GLU A 62 -2.00 -20.35 14.92
C GLU A 62 -2.51 -19.10 14.19
N TYR A 63 -2.16 -17.90 14.66
CA TYR A 63 -2.56 -16.66 14.00
C TYR A 63 -1.92 -16.53 12.62
N LYS A 64 -0.65 -16.93 12.46
CA LYS A 64 0.00 -16.96 11.16
C LYS A 64 -0.75 -17.87 10.18
N GLN A 65 -1.09 -19.10 10.60
CA GLN A 65 -1.85 -20.01 9.75
C GLN A 65 -3.23 -19.46 9.38
N ARG A 66 -3.92 -18.80 10.31
CA ARG A 66 -5.22 -18.15 10.02
C ARG A 66 -5.06 -17.02 9.01
N VAL A 67 -4.06 -16.16 9.17
CA VAL A 67 -3.76 -15.08 8.22
C VAL A 67 -3.44 -15.65 6.85
N ASP A 68 -2.62 -16.70 6.78
CA ASP A 68 -2.24 -17.35 5.52
C ASP A 68 -3.48 -17.96 4.82
N ASN A 69 -4.38 -18.61 5.58
CA ASN A 69 -5.64 -19.15 5.04
C ASN A 69 -6.59 -18.05 4.54
N LEU A 70 -6.81 -17.00 5.35
CA LEU A 70 -7.67 -15.87 4.98
C LEU A 70 -7.14 -15.18 3.73
N SER A 71 -5.83 -14.93 3.66
CA SER A 71 -5.19 -14.32 2.49
C SER A 71 -5.37 -15.18 1.24
N SER A 72 -5.25 -16.52 1.36
CA SER A 72 -5.48 -17.45 0.26
C SER A 72 -6.93 -17.43 -0.22
N ASP A 73 -7.89 -17.35 0.70
CA ASP A 73 -9.32 -17.35 0.36
C ASP A 73 -9.76 -16.00 -0.23
N ASP A 74 -9.22 -14.88 0.27
CA ASP A 74 -9.40 -13.55 -0.31
C ASP A 74 -8.84 -13.51 -1.74
N GLN A 75 -7.64 -14.08 -1.97
CA GLN A 75 -7.04 -14.17 -3.29
C GLN A 75 -7.86 -15.00 -4.27
N LYS A 76 -8.38 -16.16 -3.86
CA LYS A 76 -9.27 -16.98 -4.69
C LYS A 76 -10.54 -16.20 -5.04
N THR A 77 -11.12 -15.50 -4.08
CA THR A 77 -12.36 -14.74 -4.27
C THR A 77 -12.14 -13.57 -5.24
N ARG A 78 -11.04 -12.82 -5.09
CA ARG A 78 -10.63 -11.77 -6.02
C ARG A 78 -10.41 -12.31 -7.43
N ASN A 79 -9.58 -13.36 -7.58
CA ASN A 79 -9.26 -13.94 -8.88
C ASN A 79 -10.51 -14.45 -9.59
N ARG A 80 -11.41 -15.10 -8.85
CA ARG A 80 -12.70 -15.54 -9.39
C ARG A 80 -13.58 -14.36 -9.81
N GLY A 81 -13.64 -13.31 -8.99
CA GLY A 81 -14.39 -12.10 -9.31
C GLY A 81 -13.89 -11.41 -10.58
N LEU A 82 -12.56 -11.30 -10.71
CA LEU A 82 -11.88 -10.75 -11.87
C LEU A 82 -12.19 -11.57 -13.14
N GLU A 83 -12.01 -12.90 -13.08
CA GLU A 83 -12.31 -13.82 -14.19
C GLU A 83 -13.78 -13.69 -14.64
N VAL A 84 -14.74 -13.77 -13.71
CA VAL A 84 -16.17 -13.62 -14.04
C VAL A 84 -16.46 -12.29 -14.71
N THR A 85 -15.89 -11.22 -14.18
CA THR A 85 -16.16 -9.86 -14.66
C THR A 85 -15.59 -9.65 -16.06
N GLU A 86 -14.35 -10.08 -16.30
CA GLU A 86 -13.73 -10.04 -17.63
C GLU A 86 -14.49 -10.87 -18.66
N GLU A 87 -14.86 -12.12 -18.31
CA GLU A 87 -15.64 -12.99 -19.19
C GLU A 87 -17.01 -12.40 -19.54
N PHE A 88 -17.69 -11.84 -18.53
CA PHE A 88 -19.00 -11.21 -18.71
C PHE A 88 -18.90 -10.00 -19.66
N LEU A 89 -17.97 -9.09 -19.43
CA LEU A 89 -17.77 -7.91 -20.28
C LEU A 89 -17.38 -8.29 -21.72
N LYS A 90 -16.56 -9.33 -21.87
CA LYS A 90 -16.16 -9.86 -23.18
C LYS A 90 -17.33 -10.48 -23.95
N ARG A 91 -18.23 -11.18 -23.25
CA ARG A 91 -19.36 -11.89 -23.87
C ARG A 91 -20.51 -10.95 -24.25
N GLU A 92 -20.88 -10.03 -23.36
CA GLU A 92 -22.08 -9.19 -23.53
C GLU A 92 -21.79 -7.89 -24.32
N GLY A 93 -20.55 -7.41 -24.38
CA GLY A 93 -20.17 -6.24 -25.18
C GLY A 93 -20.56 -4.88 -24.58
N GLY A 94 -20.92 -3.90 -25.44
CA GLY A 94 -21.05 -2.48 -25.09
C GLY A 94 -22.47 -1.95 -24.84
N ASN A 95 -23.47 -2.82 -24.66
CA ASN A 95 -24.85 -2.40 -24.34
C ASN A 95 -25.34 -3.08 -23.06
N ILE A 96 -24.51 -3.05 -22.03
CA ILE A 96 -24.84 -3.60 -20.72
C ILE A 96 -25.45 -2.47 -19.89
N LYS A 97 -26.62 -2.73 -19.31
CA LYS A 97 -27.19 -1.80 -18.33
C LYS A 97 -26.26 -1.71 -17.12
N ASP A 98 -25.97 -0.50 -16.65
CA ASP A 98 -25.08 -0.26 -15.50
C ASP A 98 -23.64 -0.75 -15.74
N GLN A 99 -23.15 -0.71 -16.98
CA GLN A 99 -21.80 -1.16 -17.36
C GLN A 99 -20.69 -0.39 -16.62
N ASP A 100 -20.89 0.90 -16.36
CA ASP A 100 -20.02 1.75 -15.56
C ASP A 100 -19.76 1.18 -14.15
N LYS A 101 -20.80 0.68 -13.46
CA LYS A 101 -20.67 0.03 -12.15
C LYS A 101 -19.81 -1.24 -12.21
N ILE A 102 -19.95 -1.99 -13.29
CA ILE A 102 -19.18 -3.21 -13.52
C ILE A 102 -17.71 -2.87 -13.79
N LEU A 103 -17.46 -1.78 -14.53
CA LEU A 103 -16.12 -1.26 -14.75
C LEU A 103 -15.47 -0.79 -13.44
N ILE A 104 -16.21 -0.08 -12.57
CA ILE A 104 -15.69 0.28 -11.23
C ILE A 104 -15.27 -0.97 -10.45
N ARG A 105 -16.12 -2.01 -10.43
CA ARG A 105 -15.78 -3.26 -9.76
C ARG A 105 -14.55 -3.95 -10.35
N LEU A 106 -14.39 -3.90 -11.68
CA LEU A 106 -13.19 -4.41 -12.34
C LEU A 106 -11.93 -3.61 -11.97
N ALA A 107 -12.05 -2.28 -11.88
CA ALA A 107 -10.96 -1.41 -11.43
C ALA A 107 -10.51 -1.75 -10.00
N GLU A 108 -11.45 -1.98 -9.08
CA GLU A 108 -11.15 -2.43 -7.71
C GLU A 108 -10.39 -3.76 -7.70
N TYR A 109 -10.80 -4.74 -8.51
CA TYR A 109 -10.06 -6.01 -8.60
C TYR A 109 -8.65 -5.84 -9.15
N TYR A 110 -8.46 -5.01 -10.17
CA TYR A 110 -7.12 -4.72 -10.67
C TYR A 110 -6.27 -3.91 -9.69
N TYR A 111 -6.88 -3.05 -8.87
CA TYR A 111 -6.18 -2.30 -7.83
C TYR A 111 -5.66 -3.27 -6.76
N ASP A 112 -6.52 -4.14 -6.24
CA ASP A 112 -6.12 -5.15 -5.26
C ASP A 112 -5.02 -6.08 -5.80
N GLN A 113 -5.11 -6.45 -7.08
CA GLN A 113 -4.08 -7.24 -7.74
C GLN A 113 -2.75 -6.47 -7.84
N ALA A 114 -2.77 -5.19 -8.20
CA ALA A 114 -1.57 -4.36 -8.29
C ALA A 114 -0.89 -4.18 -6.92
N GLU A 115 -1.67 -4.01 -5.84
CA GLU A 115 -1.15 -3.95 -4.47
C GLU A 115 -0.49 -5.27 -4.06
N GLU A 116 -1.13 -6.40 -4.36
CA GLU A 116 -0.58 -7.73 -4.08
C GLU A 116 0.71 -7.98 -4.86
N ASP A 117 0.73 -7.63 -6.16
CA ASP A 117 1.91 -7.75 -7.02
C ASP A 117 3.07 -6.91 -6.47
N TYR A 118 2.82 -5.66 -6.06
CA TYR A 118 3.83 -4.81 -5.43
C TYR A 118 4.35 -5.40 -4.11
N PHE A 119 3.46 -5.88 -3.24
CA PHE A 119 3.84 -6.49 -1.97
C PHE A 119 4.72 -7.74 -2.17
N ASN A 120 4.37 -8.58 -3.14
CA ASN A 120 5.15 -9.77 -3.50
C ASN A 120 6.51 -9.40 -4.07
N GLN A 121 6.58 -8.39 -4.94
CA GLN A 121 7.83 -7.87 -5.47
C GLN A 121 8.71 -7.27 -4.36
N ASN A 122 8.13 -6.57 -3.40
CA ASN A 122 8.87 -6.01 -2.26
C ASN A 122 9.43 -7.12 -1.35
N THR A 123 8.64 -8.17 -1.12
CA THR A 123 9.09 -9.36 -0.38
C THR A 123 10.28 -10.05 -1.08
N ASP A 124 10.24 -10.14 -2.41
CA ASP A 124 11.33 -10.69 -3.22
C ASP A 124 12.56 -9.75 -3.25
N TYR A 125 12.34 -8.44 -3.31
CA TYR A 125 13.39 -7.43 -3.19
C TYR A 125 14.13 -7.54 -1.86
N ASP A 126 13.42 -7.71 -0.74
CA ASP A 126 14.05 -7.85 0.58
C ASP A 126 15.00 -9.05 0.64
N LYS A 127 14.64 -10.18 0.01
CA LYS A 127 15.51 -11.36 -0.11
C LYS A 127 16.74 -11.05 -0.94
N LYS A 128 16.56 -10.50 -2.13
CA LYS A 128 17.65 -10.12 -3.05
C LYS A 128 18.59 -9.09 -2.43
N TYR A 129 18.05 -8.18 -1.61
CA TYR A 129 18.83 -7.17 -0.93
C TYR A 129 19.71 -7.78 0.16
N ASN A 130 19.19 -8.76 0.92
CA ASN A 130 20.02 -9.52 1.87
C ASN A 130 21.13 -10.29 1.15
N ASP A 131 20.82 -10.97 0.04
CA ASP A 131 21.84 -11.66 -0.77
C ASP A 131 22.91 -10.68 -1.29
N TYR A 132 22.49 -9.48 -1.70
CA TYR A 132 23.39 -8.40 -2.12
C TYR A 132 24.34 -7.98 -0.97
N LEU A 133 23.83 -7.84 0.26
CA LEU A 133 24.65 -7.48 1.42
C LEU A 133 25.69 -8.57 1.72
N GLU A 134 25.30 -9.85 1.67
CA GLU A 134 26.23 -10.96 1.86
C GLU A 134 27.34 -10.96 0.81
N GLN A 135 26.99 -10.73 -0.46
CA GLN A 135 27.98 -10.62 -1.54
C GLN A 135 28.89 -9.41 -1.37
N LEU A 136 28.34 -8.29 -0.87
CA LEU A 136 29.10 -7.07 -0.64
C LEU A 136 30.16 -7.28 0.46
N ASP A 137 29.82 -8.02 1.51
CA ASP A 137 30.78 -8.44 2.54
C ASP A 137 31.89 -9.32 1.94
N LEU A 138 31.56 -10.29 1.09
CA LEU A 138 32.54 -11.12 0.39
C LEU A 138 33.49 -10.30 -0.50
N PHE A 139 32.97 -9.25 -1.14
CA PHE A 139 33.78 -8.34 -1.95
C PHE A 139 34.79 -7.58 -1.09
N TYR A 140 34.37 -7.03 0.07
CA TYR A 140 35.26 -6.34 0.99
C TYR A 140 36.29 -7.27 1.65
N GLU A 141 35.92 -8.53 1.85
CA GLU A 141 36.84 -9.60 2.27
C GLU A 141 37.77 -10.08 1.14
N LYS A 142 37.63 -9.54 -0.08
CA LYS A 142 38.38 -9.90 -1.29
C LYS A 142 38.21 -11.38 -1.69
N LYS A 143 37.08 -11.98 -1.33
CA LYS A 143 36.71 -13.35 -1.74
C LYS A 143 36.07 -13.38 -3.14
N ILE A 144 35.53 -12.24 -3.58
CA ILE A 144 35.08 -12.01 -4.95
C ILE A 144 35.74 -10.74 -5.50
N GLU A 145 35.96 -10.70 -6.82
CA GLU A 145 36.65 -9.58 -7.49
C GLU A 145 35.70 -8.48 -7.94
N GLN A 146 34.46 -8.84 -8.26
CA GLN A 146 33.45 -7.91 -8.76
C GLN A 146 32.56 -7.43 -7.62
N GLU A 147 32.41 -6.11 -7.52
CA GLU A 147 31.43 -5.51 -6.62
C GLU A 147 30.01 -5.88 -7.09
N PRO A 148 29.15 -6.43 -6.21
CA PRO A 148 27.78 -6.78 -6.59
C PRO A 148 26.96 -5.52 -6.89
N THR A 149 25.92 -5.66 -7.71
CA THR A 149 25.00 -4.57 -8.04
C THR A 149 23.76 -4.63 -7.14
N PRO A 150 23.32 -3.51 -6.54
CA PRO A 150 22.11 -3.52 -5.72
C PRO A 150 20.88 -3.84 -6.58
N PRO A 151 19.91 -4.61 -6.07
CA PRO A 151 18.67 -4.88 -6.77
C PRO A 151 17.85 -3.59 -6.96
N ALA A 152 17.04 -3.54 -8.02
CA ALA A 152 16.13 -2.43 -8.26
C ALA A 152 14.94 -2.48 -7.31
N GLN A 153 14.56 -1.33 -6.75
CA GLN A 153 13.35 -1.23 -5.92
C GLN A 153 12.10 -1.44 -6.80
N PRO A 154 11.14 -2.26 -6.34
CA PRO A 154 9.84 -2.39 -6.98
C PRO A 154 9.10 -1.06 -7.07
N LYS A 155 8.18 -0.95 -8.02
CA LYS A 155 7.32 0.21 -8.19
C LYS A 155 5.89 -0.25 -8.39
N TYR A 156 4.95 0.57 -7.97
CA TYR A 156 3.55 0.35 -8.27
C TYR A 156 3.29 0.35 -9.78
N ASP A 157 2.39 -0.52 -10.24
CA ASP A 157 1.88 -0.55 -11.60
C ASP A 157 0.36 -0.62 -11.59
N TYR A 158 -0.27 0.54 -11.71
CA TYR A 158 -1.73 0.65 -11.81
C TYR A 158 -2.23 0.83 -13.24
N SER A 159 -1.41 0.51 -14.25
CA SER A 159 -1.75 0.73 -15.67
C SER A 159 -3.10 0.12 -16.06
N LYS A 160 -3.41 -1.09 -15.57
CA LYS A 160 -4.70 -1.74 -15.80
C LYS A 160 -5.86 -0.97 -15.17
N VAL A 161 -5.71 -0.50 -13.94
CA VAL A 161 -6.73 0.26 -13.21
C VAL A 161 -7.02 1.58 -13.93
N ILE A 162 -5.94 2.29 -14.31
CA ILE A 162 -6.01 3.54 -15.07
C ILE A 162 -6.74 3.32 -16.40
N GLY A 163 -6.44 2.23 -17.12
CA GLY A 163 -7.13 1.91 -18.37
C GLY A 163 -8.64 1.70 -18.21
N ILE A 164 -9.09 1.19 -17.06
CA ILE A 164 -10.51 1.08 -16.77
C ILE A 164 -11.13 2.46 -16.47
N TYR A 165 -10.45 3.30 -15.69
CA TYR A 165 -10.94 4.67 -15.46
C TYR A 165 -10.99 5.49 -16.75
N ASP A 166 -10.01 5.33 -17.63
CA ASP A 166 -10.03 5.95 -18.97
C ASP A 166 -11.25 5.53 -19.76
N LYS A 167 -11.57 4.24 -19.75
CA LYS A 167 -12.80 3.72 -20.38
C LYS A 167 -14.07 4.33 -19.78
N ILE A 168 -14.14 4.50 -18.45
CA ILE A 168 -15.30 5.13 -17.79
C ILE A 168 -15.44 6.59 -18.25
N LEU A 169 -14.34 7.33 -18.27
CA LEU A 169 -14.33 8.74 -18.66
C LEU A 169 -14.65 8.96 -20.14
N GLU A 170 -14.26 8.02 -21.01
CA GLU A 170 -14.50 8.10 -22.46
C GLU A 170 -15.90 7.62 -22.85
N GLU A 171 -16.35 6.48 -22.33
CA GLU A 171 -17.61 5.84 -22.74
C GLU A 171 -18.80 6.26 -21.87
N TYR A 172 -18.57 6.65 -20.61
CA TYR A 172 -19.61 6.99 -19.63
C TYR A 172 -19.34 8.35 -18.93
N PRO A 173 -19.12 9.45 -19.69
CA PRO A 173 -18.75 10.74 -19.11
C PRO A 173 -19.82 11.38 -18.20
N SER A 174 -21.06 10.89 -18.24
CA SER A 174 -22.16 11.34 -17.36
C SER A 174 -22.49 10.34 -16.25
N SER A 175 -21.64 9.33 -16.05
CA SER A 175 -21.77 8.39 -14.94
C SER A 175 -21.56 9.11 -13.61
N ASP A 176 -22.27 8.65 -12.57
CA ASP A 176 -22.08 9.10 -11.19
C ASP A 176 -20.68 8.76 -10.63
N PHE A 177 -19.87 7.99 -11.38
CA PHE A 177 -18.48 7.66 -11.02
C PHE A 177 -17.43 8.42 -11.83
N ALA A 178 -17.83 9.33 -12.72
CA ALA A 178 -16.89 9.98 -13.63
C ALA A 178 -15.92 10.92 -12.89
N ASP A 179 -16.38 11.61 -11.85
CA ASP A 179 -15.56 12.45 -10.95
C ASP A 179 -14.60 11.60 -10.09
N ASP A 180 -15.12 10.54 -9.47
CA ASP A 180 -14.33 9.58 -8.68
C ASP A 180 -13.25 8.91 -9.55
N ALA A 181 -13.57 8.55 -10.80
CA ALA A 181 -12.64 7.92 -11.74
C ALA A 181 -11.49 8.85 -12.12
N ILE A 182 -11.76 10.13 -12.44
CA ILE A 182 -10.69 11.07 -12.82
C ILE A 182 -9.80 11.43 -11.62
N TYR A 183 -10.38 11.59 -10.44
CA TYR A 183 -9.63 11.85 -9.22
C TYR A 183 -8.74 10.65 -8.86
N THR A 184 -9.32 9.44 -8.88
CA THR A 184 -8.58 8.22 -8.53
C THR A 184 -7.49 7.94 -9.55
N LYS A 185 -7.73 8.16 -10.85
CA LYS A 185 -6.69 8.11 -11.88
C LYS A 185 -5.50 9.01 -11.54
N ALA A 186 -5.74 10.28 -11.18
CA ALA A 186 -4.67 11.20 -10.80
C ALA A 186 -3.88 10.71 -9.58
N TYR A 187 -4.59 10.19 -8.58
CA TYR A 187 -3.97 9.59 -7.39
C TYR A 187 -3.07 8.41 -7.73
N LEU A 188 -3.53 7.46 -8.56
CA LEU A 188 -2.75 6.28 -8.94
C LEU A 188 -1.51 6.65 -9.75
N ILE A 189 -1.63 7.62 -10.66
CA ILE A 189 -0.49 8.16 -11.42
C ILE A 189 0.53 8.79 -10.47
N GLN A 190 0.08 9.47 -9.41
CA GLN A 190 0.99 9.99 -8.39
C GLN A 190 1.72 8.87 -7.65
N GLN A 191 1.03 7.78 -7.29
CA GLN A 191 1.64 6.62 -6.64
C GLN A 191 2.68 5.91 -7.52
N MET A 192 2.57 6.02 -8.85
CA MET A 192 3.55 5.52 -9.81
C MET A 192 4.74 6.48 -10.04
N ASP A 193 4.98 7.43 -9.13
CA ASP A 193 5.98 8.50 -9.22
C ASP A 193 5.79 9.48 -10.40
N GLN A 194 4.63 9.50 -11.05
CA GLN A 194 4.36 10.35 -12.22
C GLN A 194 3.71 11.69 -11.83
N GLY A 195 4.28 12.36 -10.82
CA GLY A 195 3.66 13.53 -10.18
C GLY A 195 3.39 14.75 -11.08
N VAL A 196 4.12 14.93 -12.19
CA VAL A 196 3.83 16.00 -13.17
C VAL A 196 2.51 15.73 -13.89
N GLU A 197 2.31 14.49 -14.33
CA GLU A 197 1.09 14.08 -15.03
C GLU A 197 -0.10 14.05 -14.07
N ALA A 198 0.10 13.55 -12.83
CA ALA A 198 -0.93 13.57 -11.80
C ALA A 198 -1.46 14.99 -11.54
N ARG A 199 -0.58 15.99 -11.42
CA ARG A 199 -0.98 17.40 -11.24
C ARG A 199 -1.81 17.94 -12.39
N ARG A 200 -1.46 17.57 -13.63
CA ARG A 200 -2.23 17.96 -14.82
C ARG A 200 -3.66 17.43 -14.74
N ILE A 201 -3.81 16.17 -14.32
CA ILE A 201 -5.13 15.52 -14.18
C ILE A 201 -5.88 16.08 -12.98
N TYR A 202 -5.23 16.36 -11.83
CA TYR A 202 -5.90 17.02 -10.72
C TYR A 202 -6.46 18.40 -11.10
N GLN A 203 -5.77 19.16 -11.94
CA GLN A 203 -6.31 20.41 -12.47
C GLN A 203 -7.55 20.15 -13.34
N GLU A 204 -7.53 19.10 -14.15
CA GLU A 204 -8.67 18.65 -14.96
C GLU A 204 -9.89 18.27 -14.11
N VAL A 205 -9.69 17.68 -12.92
CA VAL A 205 -10.77 17.44 -11.94
C VAL A 205 -11.41 18.75 -11.52
N ILE A 206 -10.61 19.73 -11.06
CA ILE A 206 -11.08 21.03 -10.59
C ILE A 206 -11.85 21.78 -11.70
N ASP A 207 -11.34 21.73 -12.93
CA ASP A 207 -11.93 22.47 -14.05
C ASP A 207 -13.26 21.86 -14.52
N ARG A 208 -13.45 20.54 -14.37
CA ARG A 208 -14.65 19.81 -14.84
C ARG A 208 -15.69 19.60 -13.75
N TYR A 209 -15.26 19.50 -12.50
CA TYR A 209 -16.10 19.17 -11.34
C TYR A 209 -15.83 20.18 -10.19
N PRO A 210 -16.22 21.45 -10.36
CA PRO A 210 -15.93 22.53 -9.42
C PRO A 210 -16.75 22.49 -8.12
#